data_AF-A0A6J8D3T5-F1
#
_entry.id   AF-A0A6J8D3T5-F1
#
_cell.length_a   1.000
_cell.length_b   1.000
_cell.length_c   1.000
_cell.angle_alpha   90.00
_cell.angle_beta   90.00
_cell.angle_gamma   90.00
#
_symmetry.space_group_name_H-M   'P 1'
#
loop_
_entity.id
_entity.type
_entity.pdbx_description
1 polymer ?
#
loop_
_entity_poly.entity_id
_entity_poly.type
_entity_poly.pdbx_seq_one_letter_code
_entity_poly.pdbx_strand_id
1 'polypeptide(L)'
;MRKLIGSLLYLVRFPLIDKKYFANEIVHSGFLTLEEEVSVFSSHYGQKNQFFTESVRKLCYQKDYSVLRHSYVSSPWMLYKNKENNALKITVNKNIELKSVILYGPVGKVSCNDREIIIKILNDSGNEICNQTYESRNQRCNLQTVVLSDPIPLRLNECFTIIVNSVKFVAYYGNNCKPESKIDDIIVTYQKSPYCNTSTSTELGQIAGIEFNV
;
A
#
# COMPACT_ATOMS: atom_id res chain seq x y z
N MET A 1 -23.40 -19.39 -21.21
CA MET A 1 -22.58 -18.81 -20.12
C MET A 1 -21.18 -19.38 -20.06
N ARG A 2 -20.98 -20.71 -20.02
CA ARG A 2 -19.64 -21.35 -20.07
C ARG A 2 -18.73 -20.85 -21.20
N LYS A 3 -19.26 -20.68 -22.42
CA LYS A 3 -18.52 -20.13 -23.57
C LYS A 3 -17.99 -18.69 -23.35
N LEU A 4 -18.62 -17.91 -22.47
CA LEU A 4 -18.19 -16.54 -22.16
C LEU A 4 -17.04 -16.52 -21.14
N ILE A 5 -17.05 -17.44 -20.18
CA ILE A 5 -16.03 -17.53 -19.11
C ILE A 5 -14.80 -18.33 -19.59
N GLY A 6 -15.01 -19.33 -20.45
CA GLY A 6 -13.94 -20.12 -21.05
C GLY A 6 -13.02 -20.76 -20.00
N SER A 7 -11.71 -20.59 -20.18
CA SER A 7 -10.68 -21.14 -19.28
C SER A 7 -10.65 -20.51 -17.89
N LEU A 8 -11.24 -19.32 -17.70
CA LEU A 8 -11.33 -18.67 -16.38
C LEU A 8 -12.18 -19.48 -15.39
N LEU A 9 -13.05 -20.37 -15.89
CA LEU A 9 -13.89 -21.24 -15.08
C LEU A 9 -13.03 -22.12 -14.15
N TYR A 10 -11.86 -22.56 -14.62
CA TYR A 10 -10.95 -23.42 -13.86
C TYR A 10 -10.22 -22.69 -12.72
N LEU A 11 -10.35 -21.36 -12.63
CA LEU A 11 -9.89 -20.58 -11.46
C LEU A 11 -10.86 -20.69 -10.27
N VAL A 12 -12.11 -21.09 -10.52
CA VAL A 12 -13.12 -21.32 -9.47
C VAL A 12 -12.81 -22.67 -8.80
N ARG A 13 -12.72 -22.65 -7.46
CA ARG A 13 -12.36 -23.83 -6.66
C ARG A 13 -13.61 -24.54 -6.16
N PHE A 14 -14.40 -25.08 -7.08
CA PHE A 14 -15.62 -25.82 -6.75
C PHE A 14 -15.44 -26.91 -5.67
N PRO A 15 -14.32 -27.66 -5.61
CA PRO A 15 -14.06 -28.62 -4.52
C PRO A 15 -14.05 -28.03 -3.11
N LEU A 16 -13.79 -26.72 -2.97
CA LEU A 16 -13.77 -26.02 -1.69
C LEU A 16 -15.12 -25.44 -1.27
N ILE A 17 -16.11 -25.47 -2.17
CA ILE A 17 -17.47 -24.99 -1.88
C ILE A 17 -18.17 -25.99 -0.97
N ASP A 18 -19.07 -25.52 -0.10
CA ASP A 18 -19.87 -26.44 0.72
C ASP A 18 -20.67 -27.41 -0.16
N LYS A 19 -20.65 -28.69 0.22
CA LYS A 19 -21.29 -29.77 -0.56
C LYS A 19 -22.79 -29.52 -0.77
N LYS A 20 -23.52 -28.99 0.22
CA LYS A 20 -24.96 -28.74 0.07
C LYS A 20 -25.20 -27.60 -0.90
N TYR A 21 -24.41 -26.53 -0.79
CA TYR A 21 -24.48 -25.41 -1.73
C TYR A 21 -24.13 -25.85 -3.15
N PHE A 22 -23.08 -26.66 -3.32
CA PHE A 22 -22.69 -27.19 -4.63
C PHE A 22 -23.83 -28.01 -5.26
N ALA A 23 -24.44 -28.92 -4.50
CA ALA A 23 -25.53 -29.77 -4.99
C ALA A 23 -26.78 -28.97 -5.39
N ASN A 24 -27.16 -27.96 -4.60
CA ASN A 24 -28.41 -27.23 -4.83
C ASN A 24 -28.27 -26.11 -5.87
N GLU A 25 -27.15 -25.39 -5.87
CA GLU A 25 -27.00 -24.15 -6.64
C GLU A 25 -26.12 -24.31 -7.88
N ILE A 26 -25.12 -25.20 -7.85
CA ILE A 26 -24.11 -25.29 -8.91
C ILE A 26 -24.42 -26.41 -9.90
N VAL A 27 -24.83 -27.59 -9.44
CA VAL A 27 -25.14 -28.74 -10.34
C VAL A 27 -26.25 -28.40 -11.32
N HIS A 28 -27.27 -27.63 -10.91
CA HIS A 28 -28.40 -27.29 -11.77
C HIS A 28 -28.18 -26.05 -12.64
N SER A 29 -27.04 -25.37 -12.49
CA SER A 29 -26.76 -24.11 -13.17
C SER A 29 -26.32 -24.26 -14.64
N GLY A 30 -25.87 -25.44 -15.04
CA GLY A 30 -25.27 -25.69 -16.35
C GLY A 30 -23.88 -25.05 -16.55
N PHE A 31 -23.20 -24.65 -15.46
CA PHE A 31 -21.82 -24.15 -15.53
C PHE A 31 -20.79 -25.26 -15.81
N LEU A 32 -21.00 -26.44 -15.23
CA LEU A 32 -20.09 -27.57 -15.29
C LEU A 32 -20.60 -28.64 -16.27
N THR A 33 -19.68 -29.48 -16.76
CA THR A 33 -20.06 -30.71 -17.45
C THR A 33 -20.39 -31.80 -16.42
N LEU A 34 -21.13 -32.84 -16.84
CA LEU A 34 -21.44 -33.98 -15.97
C LEU A 34 -20.17 -34.62 -15.37
N GLU A 35 -19.10 -34.71 -16.16
CA GLU A 35 -17.82 -35.28 -15.71
C GLU A 35 -17.13 -34.38 -14.66
N GLU A 36 -17.17 -33.07 -14.86
CA GLU A 36 -16.67 -32.07 -13.90
C GLU A 36 -17.49 -32.09 -12.59
N GLU A 37 -18.81 -32.19 -12.69
CA GLU A 37 -19.71 -32.29 -11.52
C GLU A 37 -19.42 -33.53 -10.69
N VAL A 38 -19.31 -34.69 -11.35
CA VAL A 38 -18.98 -35.96 -10.67
C VAL A 38 -17.60 -35.87 -10.02
N SER A 39 -16.63 -35.25 -10.69
CA SER A 39 -15.28 -35.08 -10.13
C SER A 39 -15.29 -34.16 -8.89
N VAL A 40 -16.04 -33.05 -8.91
CA VAL A 40 -16.19 -32.16 -7.75
C VAL A 40 -16.93 -32.86 -6.63
N PHE A 41 -18.02 -33.55 -6.93
CA PHE A 41 -18.78 -34.28 -5.93
C PHE A 41 -17.94 -35.34 -5.25
N SER A 42 -17.16 -36.11 -6.01
CA SER A 42 -16.26 -37.15 -5.48
C SER A 42 -15.17 -36.56 -4.58
N SER A 43 -14.73 -35.32 -4.84
CA SER A 43 -13.74 -34.64 -4.00
C SER A 43 -14.23 -34.30 -2.59
N HIS A 44 -15.54 -34.07 -2.41
CA HIS A 44 -16.12 -33.92 -1.07
C HIS A 44 -16.08 -35.22 -0.23
N TYR A 45 -15.77 -36.36 -0.85
CA TYR A 45 -15.60 -37.65 -0.20
C TYR A 45 -14.14 -38.12 -0.19
N GLY A 46 -13.19 -37.22 -0.47
CA GLY A 46 -11.75 -37.49 -0.39
C GLY A 46 -11.14 -38.12 -1.64
N GLN A 47 -11.86 -38.17 -2.76
CA GLN A 47 -11.24 -38.52 -4.05
C GLN A 47 -10.59 -37.30 -4.71
N LYS A 48 -9.53 -37.52 -5.49
CA LYS A 48 -8.85 -36.41 -6.16
C LYS A 48 -9.67 -35.89 -7.34
N ASN A 49 -9.92 -34.59 -7.36
CA ASN A 49 -10.52 -33.86 -8.46
C ASN A 49 -9.55 -33.76 -9.64
N GLN A 50 -10.07 -33.98 -10.85
CA GLN A 50 -9.27 -34.04 -12.07
C GLN A 50 -9.21 -32.69 -12.80
N PHE A 51 -10.12 -31.76 -12.51
CA PHE A 51 -10.35 -30.55 -13.30
C PHE A 51 -10.11 -29.25 -12.53
N PHE A 52 -10.34 -29.25 -11.22
CA PHE A 52 -10.31 -28.07 -10.35
C PHE A 52 -9.33 -28.24 -9.20
N THR A 53 -8.77 -27.11 -8.78
CA THR A 53 -7.81 -27.08 -7.66
C THR A 53 -8.53 -27.27 -6.33
N GLU A 54 -8.06 -28.24 -5.54
CA GLU A 54 -8.54 -28.54 -4.18
C GLU A 54 -7.77 -27.81 -3.09
N SER A 55 -6.66 -27.14 -3.42
CA SER A 55 -5.92 -26.38 -2.41
C SER A 55 -6.67 -25.12 -2.02
N VAL A 56 -6.75 -24.82 -0.73
CA VAL A 56 -7.15 -23.48 -0.25
C VAL A 56 -6.13 -22.46 -0.78
N ARG A 57 -6.55 -21.23 -1.07
CA ARG A 57 -5.58 -20.18 -1.42
C ARG A 57 -4.66 -20.05 -0.21
N LYS A 58 -3.37 -20.31 -0.37
CA LYS A 58 -2.42 -19.86 0.63
C LYS A 58 -2.60 -18.35 0.69
N LEU A 59 -3.18 -17.86 1.78
CA LEU A 59 -2.97 -16.48 2.19
C LEU A 59 -1.46 -16.36 2.31
N CYS A 60 -0.80 -15.74 1.33
CA CYS A 60 0.50 -15.18 1.62
C CYS A 60 0.21 -14.16 2.72
N TYR A 61 0.61 -14.48 3.95
CA TYR A 61 0.76 -13.47 4.98
C TYR A 61 1.84 -12.53 4.46
N GLN A 62 1.41 -11.51 3.72
CA GLN A 62 2.28 -10.39 3.45
C GLN A 62 2.55 -9.76 4.82
N LYS A 63 3.81 -9.82 5.25
CA LYS A 63 4.22 -9.22 6.50
C LYS A 63 4.21 -7.71 6.28
N ASP A 64 3.38 -7.01 7.05
CA ASP A 64 3.32 -5.55 7.02
C ASP A 64 4.54 -5.00 7.79
N TYR A 65 5.30 -4.14 7.13
CA TYR A 65 6.47 -3.46 7.69
C TYR A 65 6.21 -1.96 7.78
N SER A 66 6.79 -1.33 8.80
CA SER A 66 6.80 0.13 8.97
C SER A 66 8.22 0.56 9.26
N VAL A 67 8.72 1.55 8.52
CA VAL A 67 10.05 2.12 8.74
C VAL A 67 9.97 3.63 8.84
N LEU A 68 10.63 4.16 9.86
CA LEU A 68 10.79 5.60 10.10
C LEU A 68 12.25 5.98 9.84
N ARG A 69 12.48 7.23 9.41
CA ARG A 69 13.84 7.72 9.12
C ARG A 69 14.42 8.64 10.19
N HIS A 70 13.61 9.18 11.11
CA HIS A 70 14.12 10.13 12.13
C HIS A 70 14.84 9.44 13.28
N SER A 71 15.78 10.16 13.88
CA SER A 71 16.28 9.81 15.22
C SER A 71 15.49 10.55 16.30
N TYR A 72 15.07 11.79 16.03
CA TYR A 72 14.27 12.60 16.95
C TYR A 72 13.13 13.30 16.20
N VAL A 73 12.04 13.57 16.92
CA VAL A 73 10.96 14.42 16.43
C VAL A 73 11.10 15.79 17.07
N SER A 74 11.03 16.85 16.27
CA SER A 74 11.15 18.24 16.70
C SER A 74 9.98 19.07 16.20
N SER A 75 9.83 20.28 16.73
CA SER A 75 8.86 21.28 16.30
C SER A 75 9.40 22.68 16.59
N PRO A 76 8.91 23.73 15.92
CA PRO A 76 7.91 23.75 14.86
C PRO A 76 8.49 23.57 13.44
N TRP A 77 7.74 22.91 12.55
CA TRP A 77 7.92 22.97 11.09
C TRP A 77 6.82 23.86 10.52
N MET A 78 7.18 25.02 10.02
CA MET A 78 6.19 26.01 9.58
C MET A 78 6.00 25.93 8.07
N LEU A 79 4.78 25.59 7.64
CA LEU A 79 4.38 25.64 6.24
C LEU A 79 3.64 26.95 5.97
N TYR A 80 4.29 27.90 5.30
CA TYR A 80 3.84 29.30 5.24
C TYR A 80 3.06 29.62 3.95
N LYS A 81 3.24 28.84 2.88
CA LYS A 81 2.68 29.11 1.55
C LYS A 81 1.73 28.00 1.10
N ASN A 82 0.76 28.36 0.26
CA ASN A 82 -0.01 27.37 -0.48
C ASN A 82 0.92 26.75 -1.52
N LYS A 83 0.85 25.43 -1.73
CA LYS A 83 1.65 24.65 -2.69
C LYS A 83 3.11 24.36 -2.28
N GLU A 84 3.38 24.23 -0.98
CA GLU A 84 4.67 23.73 -0.50
C GLU A 84 4.74 22.21 -0.67
N ASN A 85 5.75 21.77 -1.43
CA ASN A 85 6.07 20.39 -1.70
C ASN A 85 7.21 19.96 -0.78
N ASN A 86 6.89 19.06 0.14
CA ASN A 86 7.89 18.25 0.81
C ASN A 86 8.10 17.01 -0.06
N ALA A 87 9.33 16.75 -0.50
CA ALA A 87 9.57 15.62 -1.38
C ALA A 87 10.89 14.92 -1.07
N LEU A 88 10.87 13.59 -1.20
CA LEU A 88 12.04 12.73 -1.11
C LEU A 88 12.02 11.72 -2.25
N LYS A 89 13.22 11.48 -2.79
CA LYS A 89 13.46 10.32 -3.65
C LYS A 89 13.69 9.10 -2.75
N ILE A 90 13.13 7.96 -3.13
CA ILE A 90 13.29 6.69 -2.43
C ILE A 90 13.70 5.58 -3.39
N THR A 91 14.53 4.68 -2.91
CA THR A 91 14.87 3.41 -3.56
C THR A 91 14.79 2.29 -2.52
N VAL A 92 14.55 1.07 -2.98
CA VAL A 92 14.41 -0.11 -2.12
C VAL A 92 15.32 -1.23 -2.61
N ASN A 93 15.92 -1.97 -1.67
CA ASN A 93 16.77 -3.12 -2.00
C ASN A 93 15.97 -4.43 -2.25
N LYS A 94 14.63 -4.37 -2.14
CA LYS A 94 13.72 -5.47 -2.44
C LYS A 94 12.44 -4.94 -3.06
N ASN A 95 11.78 -5.77 -3.87
CA ASN A 95 10.44 -5.47 -4.34
C ASN A 95 9.50 -5.41 -3.14
N ILE A 96 8.77 -4.30 -3.01
CA ILE A 96 7.77 -4.09 -1.97
C ILE A 96 6.49 -3.50 -2.56
N GLU A 97 5.39 -3.62 -1.83
CA GLU A 97 4.13 -2.93 -2.12
C GLU A 97 3.93 -1.82 -1.08
N LEU A 98 4.14 -0.57 -1.48
CA LEU A 98 3.94 0.60 -0.64
C LEU A 98 2.45 0.76 -0.33
N LYS A 99 2.09 0.71 0.96
CA LYS A 99 0.71 0.86 1.44
C LYS A 99 0.43 2.25 1.98
N SER A 100 1.37 2.83 2.71
CA SER A 100 1.15 4.10 3.41
C SER A 100 2.38 4.98 3.39
N VAL A 101 2.15 6.30 3.41
CA VAL A 101 3.18 7.30 3.70
C VAL A 101 2.96 7.81 5.12
N ILE A 102 4.00 7.79 5.94
CA ILE A 102 3.94 8.28 7.32
C ILE A 102 4.43 9.72 7.33
N LEU A 103 3.61 10.65 7.82
CA LEU A 103 3.86 12.08 7.89
C LEU A 103 4.03 12.52 9.34
N TYR A 104 4.63 13.70 9.55
CA TYR A 104 4.57 14.31 10.86
C TYR A 104 3.29 15.11 11.02
N GLY A 105 2.64 14.94 12.16
CA GLY A 105 1.36 15.57 12.46
C GLY A 105 1.48 17.04 12.87
N PRO A 106 0.34 17.70 13.11
CA PRO A 106 0.28 19.09 13.55
C PRO A 106 0.77 19.30 14.99
N VAL A 107 1.20 20.53 15.29
CA VAL A 107 1.54 20.99 16.65
C VAL A 107 0.41 21.87 17.20
N GLY A 108 0.08 21.67 18.49
CA GLY A 108 -0.86 22.52 19.23
C GLY A 108 -2.34 22.21 19.02
N LYS A 109 -3.21 23.10 19.50
CA LYS A 109 -4.69 23.00 19.39
C LYS A 109 -5.22 23.56 18.06
N VAL A 110 -4.45 23.44 16.98
CA VAL A 110 -4.95 23.86 15.66
C VAL A 110 -6.09 22.90 15.29
N SER A 111 -7.31 23.43 15.11
CA SER A 111 -8.46 22.64 14.69
C SER A 111 -8.11 21.86 13.43
N CYS A 112 -8.27 20.54 13.47
CA CYS A 112 -7.93 19.63 12.38
C CYS A 112 -9.05 19.54 11.33
N ASN A 113 -10.09 20.36 11.44
CA ASN A 113 -11.16 20.38 10.47
C ASN A 113 -10.63 21.16 9.25
N ASP A 114 -10.64 20.48 8.10
CA ASP A 114 -10.30 21.01 6.76
C ASP A 114 -8.80 21.07 6.42
N ARG A 115 -8.05 20.02 6.77
CA ARG A 115 -6.70 19.84 6.21
C ARG A 115 -6.69 18.86 5.05
N GLU A 116 -6.47 19.43 3.88
CA GLU A 116 -6.14 18.71 2.66
C GLU A 116 -4.66 18.31 2.66
N ILE A 117 -4.40 17.01 2.54
CA ILE A 117 -3.07 16.44 2.29
C ILE A 117 -3.14 15.80 0.91
N ILE A 118 -2.24 16.16 0.01
CA ILE A 118 -2.12 15.56 -1.31
C ILE A 118 -0.82 14.76 -1.34
N ILE A 119 -0.94 13.46 -1.57
CA ILE A 119 0.19 12.56 -1.81
C ILE A 119 0.29 12.34 -3.31
N LYS A 120 1.47 12.63 -3.87
CA LYS A 120 1.83 12.25 -5.23
C LYS A 120 3.04 11.34 -5.22
N ILE A 121 3.02 10.32 -6.08
CA ILE A 121 4.17 9.44 -6.29
C ILE A 121 4.53 9.46 -7.76
N LEU A 122 5.80 9.75 -8.04
CA LEU A 122 6.36 9.72 -9.38
C LEU A 122 7.30 8.51 -9.52
N ASN A 123 7.29 7.88 -10.69
CA ASN A 123 8.32 6.90 -11.05
C ASN A 123 9.64 7.58 -11.46
N ASP A 124 10.65 6.80 -11.84
CA ASP A 124 11.99 7.30 -12.20
C ASP A 124 11.97 8.24 -13.42
N SER A 125 11.04 8.01 -14.35
CA SER A 125 10.82 8.89 -15.51
C SER A 125 10.11 10.20 -15.16
N GLY A 126 9.69 10.39 -13.91
CA GLY A 126 8.93 11.55 -13.46
C GLY A 126 7.43 11.46 -13.76
N ASN A 127 6.93 10.31 -14.22
CA ASN A 127 5.50 10.11 -14.49
C ASN A 127 4.74 9.89 -13.17
N GLU A 128 3.60 10.54 -13.05
CA GLU A 128 2.69 10.38 -11.90
C GLU A 128 2.04 9.00 -11.95
N ILE A 129 2.28 8.19 -10.91
CA ILE A 129 1.67 6.87 -10.73
C ILE A 129 0.65 6.85 -9.58
N CYS A 130 0.63 7.89 -8.76
CA CYS A 130 -0.38 8.12 -7.72
C CYS A 130 -0.54 9.61 -7.45
N ASN A 131 -1.78 10.04 -7.24
CA ASN A 131 -2.15 11.40 -6.84
C ASN A 131 -3.49 11.33 -6.08
N GLN A 132 -3.41 11.37 -4.76
CA GLN A 132 -4.54 11.14 -3.87
C GLN A 132 -4.63 12.29 -2.86
N THR A 133 -5.85 12.77 -2.67
CA THR A 133 -6.20 13.81 -1.70
C THR A 133 -6.84 13.17 -0.47
N TYR A 134 -6.41 13.62 0.71
CA TYR A 134 -6.86 13.12 1.99
C TYR A 134 -7.30 14.26 2.90
N GLU A 135 -8.39 14.02 3.60
CA GLU A 135 -8.80 14.87 4.73
C GLU A 135 -8.19 14.30 6.01
N SER A 136 -7.34 15.09 6.67
CA SER A 136 -6.78 14.69 7.95
C SER A 136 -7.86 14.74 9.04
N ARG A 137 -8.34 13.58 9.51
CA ARG A 137 -9.26 13.49 10.66
C ARG A 137 -8.48 13.48 11.97
N ASN A 138 -8.88 14.34 12.91
CA ASN A 138 -8.34 14.55 14.26
C ASN A 138 -7.38 13.46 14.78
N GLN A 139 -6.07 13.68 14.62
CA GLN A 139 -5.04 12.92 15.33
C GLN A 139 -4.07 13.89 16.01
N ARG A 140 -4.07 13.88 17.34
CA ARG A 140 -3.07 14.57 18.18
C ARG A 140 -1.81 13.72 18.31
N CYS A 141 -1.33 13.20 17.20
CA CYS A 141 -0.13 12.38 17.15
C CYS A 141 0.95 13.17 16.42
N ASN A 142 2.19 13.05 16.88
CA ASN A 142 3.35 13.60 16.19
C ASN A 142 3.61 12.91 14.84
N LEU A 143 3.01 11.74 14.61
CA LEU A 143 2.99 11.00 13.35
C LEU A 143 1.55 10.74 12.89
N GLN A 144 1.34 10.77 11.58
CA GLN A 144 0.08 10.48 10.92
C GLN A 144 0.35 9.56 9.73
N THR A 145 -0.32 8.42 9.69
CA THR A 145 -0.24 7.48 8.56
C THR A 145 -1.30 7.84 7.51
N VAL A 146 -0.87 8.05 6.27
CA VAL A 146 -1.74 8.26 5.11
C VAL A 146 -1.73 7.00 4.27
N VAL A 147 -2.84 6.24 4.31
CA VAL A 147 -3.01 4.97 3.61
C VAL A 147 -3.39 5.24 2.15
N LEU A 148 -2.66 4.66 1.21
CA LEU A 148 -2.93 4.72 -0.22
C LEU A 148 -4.17 3.89 -0.56
N SER A 149 -5.00 4.37 -1.50
CA SER A 149 -6.19 3.61 -1.91
C SER A 149 -5.84 2.25 -2.51
N ASP A 150 -4.73 2.18 -3.22
CA ASP A 150 -4.17 0.97 -3.82
C ASP A 150 -2.68 0.88 -3.48
N PRO A 151 -2.17 -0.30 -3.07
CA PRO A 151 -0.75 -0.49 -2.86
C PRO A 151 0.05 -0.25 -4.15
N ILE A 152 1.20 0.42 -4.04
CA ILE A 152 2.04 0.78 -5.19
C ILE A 152 3.30 -0.09 -5.21
N PRO A 153 3.56 -0.84 -6.29
CA PRO A 153 4.75 -1.66 -6.38
C PRO A 153 5.99 -0.79 -6.53
N LEU A 154 6.90 -0.86 -5.56
CA LEU A 154 8.23 -0.28 -5.66
C LEU A 154 9.22 -1.41 -5.98
N ARG A 155 9.82 -1.35 -7.17
CA ARG A 155 10.74 -2.38 -7.64
C ARG A 155 12.18 -2.11 -7.21
N LEU A 156 12.92 -3.19 -7.01
CA LEU A 156 14.36 -3.16 -6.82
C LEU A 156 15.03 -2.36 -7.93
N ASN A 157 15.96 -1.47 -7.55
CA ASN A 157 16.74 -0.61 -8.44
C ASN A 157 15.95 0.48 -9.18
N GLU A 158 14.66 0.65 -8.88
CA GLU A 158 13.88 1.79 -9.38
C GLU A 158 13.85 2.91 -8.34
N CYS A 159 13.95 4.15 -8.82
CA CYS A 159 13.80 5.34 -7.98
C CYS A 159 12.37 5.87 -8.09
N PHE A 160 11.79 6.22 -6.96
CA PHE A 160 10.48 6.86 -6.88
C PHE A 160 10.59 8.17 -6.14
N THR A 161 9.70 9.12 -6.43
CA THR A 161 9.62 10.37 -5.67
C THR A 161 8.28 10.42 -4.94
N ILE A 162 8.32 10.49 -3.62
CA ILE A 162 7.15 10.83 -2.80
C ILE A 162 7.11 12.35 -2.67
N ILE A 163 5.97 12.95 -3.01
CA ILE A 163 5.69 14.36 -2.86
C ILE A 163 4.47 14.51 -1.97
N VAL A 164 4.60 15.31 -0.92
CA VAL A 164 3.54 15.64 0.02
C VAL A 164 3.28 17.12 -0.07
N ASN A 165 2.06 17.46 -0.49
CA ASN A 165 1.53 18.80 -0.43
C ASN A 165 0.53 18.87 0.72
N SER A 166 0.54 19.96 1.47
CA SER A 166 -0.48 20.18 2.49
C SER A 166 -0.81 21.65 2.62
N VAL A 167 -2.03 21.95 3.06
CA VAL A 167 -2.41 23.31 3.44
C VAL A 167 -1.56 23.84 4.60
N LYS A 168 -1.57 25.16 4.81
CA LYS A 168 -0.73 25.82 5.81
C LYS A 168 -1.05 25.36 7.23
N PHE A 169 -0.07 24.77 7.92
CA PHE A 169 -0.13 24.52 9.36
C PHE A 169 1.28 24.41 9.95
N VAL A 170 1.35 24.40 11.28
CA VAL A 170 2.58 24.12 12.01
C VAL A 170 2.62 22.64 12.35
N ALA A 171 3.65 21.94 11.89
CA ALA A 171 3.82 20.51 12.05
C ALA A 171 4.99 20.16 12.97
N TYR A 172 5.02 18.92 13.45
CA TYR A 172 6.26 18.28 13.86
C TYR A 172 7.12 18.00 12.62
N TYR A 173 8.39 17.68 12.81
CA TYR A 173 9.28 17.21 11.75
C TYR A 173 10.35 16.27 12.31
N GLY A 174 10.95 15.50 11.41
CA GLY A 174 12.08 14.64 11.74
C GLY A 174 13.37 15.45 11.79
N ASN A 175 14.18 15.18 12.81
CA ASN A 175 15.52 15.74 12.96
C ASN A 175 16.53 14.61 13.12
N ASN A 176 17.78 14.84 12.70
CA ASN A 176 18.82 13.81 12.58
C ASN A 176 18.28 12.54 11.88
N CYS A 177 17.62 12.74 10.75
CA CYS A 177 17.11 11.65 9.95
C CYS A 177 18.25 10.90 9.27
N LYS A 178 18.07 9.60 9.11
CA LYS A 178 19.01 8.71 8.46
C LYS A 178 18.70 8.67 6.95
N PRO A 179 19.73 8.67 6.09
CA PRO A 179 19.54 8.47 4.65
C PRO A 179 19.12 7.04 4.31
N GLU A 180 19.19 6.11 5.27
CA GLU A 180 18.72 4.74 5.13
C GLU A 180 17.92 4.32 6.37
N SER A 181 16.78 3.69 6.13
CA SER A 181 16.02 2.96 7.15
C SER A 181 16.08 1.48 6.85
N LYS A 182 16.34 0.66 7.89
CA LYS A 182 16.51 -0.79 7.77
C LYS A 182 15.54 -1.51 8.69
N ILE A 183 14.87 -2.53 8.15
CA ILE A 183 14.05 -3.47 8.92
C ILE A 183 14.26 -4.86 8.32
N ASP A 184 14.63 -5.83 9.16
CA ASP A 184 15.10 -7.14 8.72
C ASP A 184 16.20 -7.00 7.63
N ASP A 185 15.97 -7.57 6.44
CA ASP A 185 16.86 -7.48 5.29
C ASP A 185 16.40 -6.48 4.21
N ILE A 186 15.49 -5.58 4.58
CA ILE A 186 14.90 -4.55 3.72
C ILE A 186 15.52 -3.20 4.08
N ILE A 187 15.98 -2.49 3.06
CA ILE A 187 16.62 -1.19 3.14
C ILE A 187 15.85 -0.24 2.25
N VAL A 188 15.38 0.86 2.85
CA VAL A 188 14.79 2.00 2.16
C VAL A 188 15.82 3.13 2.21
N THR A 189 16.27 3.56 1.04
CA THR A 189 17.27 4.63 0.91
C THR A 189 16.59 5.90 0.43
N TYR A 190 16.84 7.00 1.13
CA TYR A 190 16.28 8.32 0.89
C TYR A 190 17.31 9.24 0.24
N GLN A 191 16.86 10.04 -0.72
CA GLN A 191 17.67 11.01 -1.44
C GLN A 191 16.92 12.34 -1.58
N LYS A 192 17.69 13.43 -1.77
CA LYS A 192 17.12 14.75 -2.05
C LYS A 192 16.31 14.69 -3.34
N SER A 193 15.09 15.21 -3.30
CA SER A 193 14.23 15.33 -4.48
C SER A 193 14.33 16.72 -5.12
N PRO A 194 14.40 16.83 -6.46
CA PRO A 194 14.29 18.12 -7.16
C PRO A 194 12.88 18.72 -7.08
N TYR A 195 11.87 17.92 -6.69
CA TYR A 195 10.49 18.37 -6.53
C TYR A 195 10.22 18.96 -5.13
N CYS A 196 11.21 18.94 -4.23
CA CYS A 196 11.11 19.54 -2.90
C CYS A 196 11.38 21.04 -3.00
N ASN A 197 10.41 21.86 -2.59
CA ASN A 197 10.56 23.33 -2.53
C ASN A 197 10.50 23.85 -1.07
N THR A 198 10.67 22.94 -0.12
CA THR A 198 10.75 23.18 1.32
C THR A 198 12.12 22.74 1.84
N SER A 199 12.35 22.86 3.14
CA SER A 199 13.58 22.38 3.78
C SER A 199 13.64 20.86 4.00
N THR A 200 12.65 20.10 3.51
CA THR A 200 12.67 18.63 3.64
C THR A 200 13.86 18.04 2.86
N SER A 201 14.69 17.28 3.56
CA SER A 201 15.92 16.67 3.07
C SER A 201 16.11 15.26 3.64
N THR A 202 17.19 14.59 3.29
CA THR A 202 17.57 13.30 3.87
C THR A 202 17.82 13.38 5.38
N GLU A 203 18.18 14.55 5.89
CA GLU A 203 18.60 14.77 7.28
C GLU A 203 17.48 15.34 8.16
N LEU A 204 16.48 16.02 7.58
CA LEU A 204 15.40 16.64 8.34
C LEU A 204 14.11 16.87 7.53
N GLY A 205 13.04 17.25 8.21
CA GLY A 205 11.79 17.72 7.60
C GLY A 205 10.65 16.71 7.61
N GLN A 206 9.75 16.82 6.63
CA GLN A 206 8.55 15.98 6.49
C GLN A 206 8.85 14.58 5.93
N ILE A 207 7.81 13.78 5.72
CA ILE A 207 7.90 12.37 5.27
C ILE A 207 8.70 11.57 6.31
N ALA A 208 8.02 11.13 7.36
CA ALA A 208 8.63 10.41 8.47
C ALA A 208 9.06 9.00 8.09
N GLY A 209 8.37 8.38 7.13
CA GLY A 209 8.57 6.98 6.80
C GLY A 209 7.54 6.43 5.83
N ILE A 210 7.55 5.12 5.66
CA ILE A 210 6.60 4.38 4.82
C ILE A 210 6.18 3.08 5.50
N GLU A 211 4.98 2.60 5.13
CA GLU A 211 4.50 1.25 5.46
C GLU A 211 4.30 0.46 4.17
N PHE A 212 4.69 -0.81 4.18
CA PHE A 212 4.72 -1.63 2.98
C PHE A 212 4.68 -3.12 3.28
N ASN A 213 4.41 -3.89 2.23
CA ASN A 213 4.40 -5.34 2.23
C ASN A 213 5.50 -5.90 1.34
N VAL A 214 5.90 -7.15 1.60
CA VAL A 214 6.83 -7.92 0.76
C VAL A 214 6.12 -9.15 0.21
#